data_AF-A0A7C5P4L4-F1
#
_entry.id   AF-A0A7C5P4L4-F1
#
_cell.length_a   1.000
_cell.length_b   1.000
_cell.length_c   1.000
_cell.angle_alpha   90.00
_cell.angle_beta   90.00
_cell.angle_gamma   90.00
#
_symmetry.space_group_name_H-M   'P 1'
#
loop_
_entity.id
_entity.type
_entity.pdbx_description
1 polymer ?
#
loop_
_entity_poly.entity_id
_entity_poly.type
_entity_poly.pdbx_seq_one_letter_code
_entity_poly.pdbx_strand_id
1 'polypeptide(L)'
;GGKLTTFRLMAQECLDVVCMRLGRSVECSTATTPLEQADRRFFALPMRHRQLAHRERGDIASDLICECEFVPREDIRRTLAADSPQTLDDLRRDLRIGMGPCQAGFCAFRTAEIMAQVLPQPSQDLAAFLHERWKGLRPVAWGDTLEQMELTRRLYAELLGFSQPPDRFS
;
A
#
# COMPACT_ATOMS: atom_id res chain seq x y z
N GLY A 1 21.69 1.78 -13.98
CA GLY A 1 20.22 1.82 -13.82
C GLY A 1 19.69 0.40 -13.80
N GLY A 2 18.60 0.12 -13.07
CA GLY A 2 18.15 -1.25 -12.84
C GLY A 2 16.67 -1.49 -13.11
N LYS A 3 16.35 -2.65 -13.69
CA LYS A 3 14.97 -3.14 -13.90
C LYS A 3 14.67 -4.22 -12.86
N LEU A 4 13.42 -4.34 -12.44
CA LEU A 4 12.99 -5.44 -11.57
C LEU A 4 13.27 -6.80 -12.21
N THR A 5 13.08 -6.98 -13.51
CA THR A 5 13.38 -8.26 -14.16
C THR A 5 14.87 -8.63 -14.16
N THR A 6 15.77 -7.67 -13.91
CA THR A 6 17.22 -7.87 -13.89
C THR A 6 17.84 -7.67 -12.51
N PHE A 7 17.04 -7.47 -11.44
CA PHE A 7 17.55 -7.10 -10.12
C PHE A 7 18.59 -8.11 -9.59
N ARG A 8 18.35 -9.40 -9.83
CA ARG A 8 19.24 -10.49 -9.38
C ARG A 8 20.60 -10.42 -10.07
N LEU A 9 20.62 -10.25 -11.39
CA LEU A 9 21.87 -10.17 -12.16
C LEU A 9 22.68 -8.93 -11.76
N MET A 10 22.01 -7.79 -11.58
CA MET A 10 22.66 -6.58 -11.07
C MET A 10 23.26 -6.79 -9.67
N ALA A 11 22.55 -7.49 -8.79
CA ALA A 11 23.06 -7.80 -7.45
C ALA A 11 24.29 -8.72 -7.51
N GLN A 12 24.28 -9.70 -8.41
CA GLN A 12 25.43 -10.56 -8.68
C GLN A 12 26.64 -9.74 -9.17
N GLU A 13 26.50 -8.96 -10.24
CA GLU A 13 27.61 -8.14 -10.78
C GLU A 13 28.16 -7.15 -9.73
N CYS A 14 27.28 -6.56 -8.91
CA CYS A 14 27.68 -5.69 -7.81
C CYS A 14 28.51 -6.44 -6.77
N LEU A 15 28.05 -7.63 -6.36
CA LEU A 15 28.74 -8.44 -5.36
C LEU A 15 30.04 -9.05 -5.89
N ASP A 16 30.16 -9.36 -7.18
CA ASP A 16 31.40 -9.84 -7.78
C ASP A 16 32.53 -8.80 -7.61
N VAL A 17 32.23 -7.51 -7.84
CA VAL A 17 33.16 -6.41 -7.61
C VAL A 17 33.50 -6.25 -6.12
N VAL A 18 32.51 -6.40 -5.23
CA VAL A 18 32.72 -6.33 -3.77
C VAL A 18 33.61 -7.48 -3.28
N CYS A 19 33.34 -8.71 -3.72
CA CYS A 19 34.12 -9.90 -3.41
C CYS A 19 35.58 -9.76 -3.85
N MET A 20 35.80 -9.26 -5.08
CA MET A 20 37.14 -8.97 -5.60
C MET A 20 37.90 -7.98 -4.71
N ARG A 21 37.25 -6.90 -4.26
CA ARG A 21 37.89 -5.91 -3.36
C ARG A 21 38.18 -6.45 -1.96
N LEU A 22 37.36 -7.38 -1.48
CA LEU A 22 37.54 -8.03 -0.18
C LEU A 22 38.52 -9.21 -0.23
N GLY A 23 39.11 -9.52 -1.40
CA GLY A 23 39.98 -10.66 -1.58
C GLY A 23 39.26 -12.01 -1.39
N ARG A 24 37.94 -12.03 -1.58
CA ARG A 24 37.12 -13.24 -1.46
C ARG A 24 36.70 -13.74 -2.85
N SER A 25 36.78 -15.05 -3.05
CA SER A 25 36.28 -15.71 -4.24
C SER A 25 35.14 -16.63 -3.83
N VAL A 26 33.90 -16.16 -4.00
CA VAL A 26 32.67 -16.91 -3.69
C VAL A 26 31.82 -16.92 -4.95
N GLU A 27 31.43 -18.10 -5.43
CA GLU A 27 30.53 -18.22 -6.57
C GLU A 27 29.11 -17.79 -6.19
N CYS A 28 28.43 -17.09 -7.11
CA CYS A 28 27.07 -16.64 -6.89
C CYS A 28 26.07 -17.80 -7.01
N SER A 29 25.33 -18.09 -5.94
CA SER A 29 24.28 -19.11 -5.90
C SER A 29 22.86 -18.56 -6.08
N THR A 30 22.70 -17.23 -6.17
CA THR A 30 21.37 -16.57 -6.14
C THR A 30 20.41 -16.96 -7.26
N ALA A 31 20.90 -17.58 -8.34
CA ALA A 31 20.07 -18.10 -9.42
C ALA A 31 19.30 -19.37 -9.03
N THR A 32 19.82 -20.15 -8.07
CA THR A 32 19.25 -21.43 -7.63
C THR A 32 18.80 -21.40 -6.18
N THR A 33 19.26 -20.43 -5.38
CA THR A 33 18.75 -20.21 -4.02
C THR A 33 17.30 -19.72 -4.08
N PRO A 34 16.32 -20.50 -3.59
CA PRO A 34 14.96 -20.02 -3.48
C PRO A 34 14.93 -18.88 -2.48
N LEU A 35 14.17 -17.83 -2.79
CA LEU A 35 13.85 -16.83 -1.77
C LEU A 35 13.06 -17.52 -0.65
N GLU A 36 13.38 -17.18 0.59
CA GLU A 36 12.54 -17.58 1.72
C GLU A 36 11.11 -17.16 1.40
N GLN A 37 10.19 -18.13 1.38
CA GLN A 37 8.79 -17.80 1.32
C GLN A 37 8.48 -17.02 2.59
N ALA A 38 8.31 -15.71 2.45
CA ALA A 38 7.71 -14.95 3.52
C ALA A 38 6.38 -15.65 3.82
N ASP A 39 6.17 -16.05 5.08
CA ASP A 39 4.88 -16.60 5.53
C ASP A 39 3.73 -15.57 5.35
N ARG A 40 4.11 -14.36 4.97
CA ARG A 40 3.27 -13.30 4.42
C ARG A 40 2.75 -13.73 3.03
N ARG A 41 1.53 -14.26 3.03
CA ARG A 41 0.72 -14.41 1.81
C ARG A 41 0.51 -13.04 1.17
N PHE A 42 1.34 -12.69 0.18
CA PHE A 42 1.15 -11.49 -0.62
C PHE A 42 -0.24 -11.51 -1.26
N PHE A 43 -0.85 -10.33 -1.34
CA PHE A 43 -2.17 -10.17 -1.92
C PHE A 43 -2.22 -10.69 -3.37
N ALA A 44 -3.23 -11.51 -3.69
CA ALA A 44 -3.58 -11.92 -5.04
C ALA A 44 -5.08 -11.65 -5.28
N LEU A 45 -5.39 -10.63 -6.09
CA LEU A 45 -6.76 -10.23 -6.50
C LEU A 45 -7.63 -11.42 -6.93
N PRO A 46 -7.15 -12.35 -7.79
CA PRO A 46 -7.95 -13.51 -8.22
C PRO A 46 -8.32 -14.45 -7.07
N MET A 47 -7.50 -14.51 -6.01
CA MET A 47 -7.74 -15.39 -4.87
C MET A 47 -8.80 -14.81 -3.93
N ARG A 48 -8.83 -13.49 -3.70
CA ARG A 48 -9.81 -12.88 -2.77
C ARG A 48 -11.23 -12.85 -3.30
N HIS A 49 -11.43 -12.53 -4.59
CA HIS A 49 -12.77 -12.62 -5.18
C HIS A 49 -13.32 -14.05 -5.04
N ARG A 50 -12.47 -15.07 -5.24
CA ARG A 50 -12.86 -16.48 -5.09
C ARG A 50 -13.12 -16.87 -3.63
N GLN A 51 -12.35 -16.34 -2.68
CA GLN A 51 -12.56 -16.55 -1.24
C GLN A 51 -13.87 -15.92 -0.74
N LEU A 52 -14.23 -14.75 -1.27
CA LEU A 52 -15.46 -14.06 -0.91
C LEU A 52 -16.70 -14.60 -1.64
N ALA A 53 -16.53 -15.26 -2.79
CA ALA A 53 -17.63 -15.86 -3.55
C ALA A 53 -18.40 -16.96 -2.78
N HIS A 54 -17.80 -17.54 -1.74
CA HIS A 54 -18.40 -18.58 -0.90
C HIS A 54 -19.07 -18.06 0.38
N ARG A 55 -18.97 -16.75 0.67
CA ARG A 55 -19.62 -16.13 1.83
C ARG A 55 -21.03 -15.66 1.45
N GLU A 56 -21.94 -15.59 2.42
CA GLU A 56 -23.29 -15.07 2.19
C GLU A 56 -23.24 -13.55 1.93
N ARG A 57 -24.05 -13.05 0.98
CA ARG A 57 -23.99 -11.64 0.51
C ARG A 57 -24.15 -10.60 1.64
N GLY A 58 -24.90 -10.93 2.69
CA GLY A 58 -25.13 -10.05 3.84
C GLY A 58 -23.92 -9.92 4.77
N ASP A 59 -23.11 -10.96 4.87
CA ASP A 59 -21.91 -11.01 5.73
C ASP A 59 -20.68 -10.35 5.07
N ILE A 60 -20.63 -10.34 3.73
CA ILE A 60 -19.47 -9.83 2.99
C ILE A 60 -19.44 -8.30 2.96
N ALA A 61 -20.57 -7.66 2.66
CA ALA A 61 -20.59 -6.23 2.40
C ALA A 61 -20.37 -5.38 3.67
N SER A 62 -20.75 -5.89 4.84
CA SER A 62 -20.67 -5.17 6.11
C SER A 62 -19.26 -5.14 6.71
N ASP A 63 -18.38 -6.06 6.30
CA ASP A 63 -17.02 -6.17 6.86
C ASP A 63 -15.89 -5.82 5.86
N LEU A 64 -16.24 -5.41 4.63
CA LEU A 64 -15.26 -4.90 3.67
C LEU A 64 -14.83 -3.47 4.01
N ILE A 65 -13.53 -3.27 4.10
CA ILE A 65 -12.91 -1.96 4.33
C ILE A 65 -12.48 -1.32 3.02
N CYS A 66 -12.00 -2.12 2.06
CA CYS A 66 -11.74 -1.66 0.70
C CYS A 66 -12.53 -2.50 -0.30
N GLU A 67 -13.55 -1.90 -0.89
CA GLU A 67 -14.42 -2.54 -1.88
C GLU A 67 -13.70 -2.74 -3.21
N CYS A 68 -12.81 -1.82 -3.57
CA CYS A 68 -12.08 -1.86 -4.84
C CYS A 68 -11.08 -3.02 -4.94
N GLU A 69 -10.50 -3.42 -3.81
CA GLU A 69 -9.45 -4.45 -3.73
C GLU A 69 -9.92 -5.63 -2.87
N PHE A 70 -11.22 -5.67 -2.51
CA PHE A 70 -11.85 -6.73 -1.73
C PHE A 70 -11.10 -7.06 -0.43
N VAL A 71 -10.78 -6.01 0.36
CA VAL A 71 -10.04 -6.14 1.63
C VAL A 71 -11.02 -6.13 2.81
N PRO A 72 -11.22 -7.25 3.52
CA PRO A 72 -12.03 -7.30 4.74
C PRO A 72 -11.28 -6.72 5.95
N ARG A 73 -12.03 -6.34 6.99
CA ARG A 73 -11.49 -5.80 8.24
C ARG A 73 -10.53 -6.78 8.93
N GLU A 74 -10.88 -8.06 8.95
CA GLU A 74 -10.08 -9.13 9.55
C GLU A 74 -8.67 -9.24 8.94
N ASP A 75 -8.54 -8.99 7.62
CA ASP A 75 -7.24 -9.02 6.95
C ASP A 75 -6.36 -7.89 7.44
N ILE A 76 -6.92 -6.68 7.59
CA ILE A 76 -6.19 -5.53 8.15
C ILE A 76 -5.72 -5.83 9.57
N ARG A 77 -6.61 -6.36 10.44
CA ARG A 77 -6.26 -6.70 11.83
C ARG A 77 -5.17 -7.77 11.89
N ARG A 78 -5.30 -8.82 11.07
CA ARG A 78 -4.32 -9.92 11.00
C ARG A 78 -2.96 -9.42 10.53
N THR A 79 -2.92 -8.54 9.53
CA THR A 79 -1.66 -7.99 9.04
C THR A 79 -1.03 -7.09 10.09
N LEU A 80 -1.78 -6.18 10.72
CA LEU A 80 -1.28 -5.32 11.80
C LEU A 80 -0.73 -6.11 13.01
N ALA A 81 -1.26 -7.30 13.29
CA ALA A 81 -0.77 -8.17 14.37
C ALA A 81 0.54 -8.91 14.01
N ALA A 82 0.90 -9.02 12.73
CA ALA A 82 2.00 -9.85 12.25
C ALA A 82 3.33 -9.06 12.15
N ASP A 83 3.83 -8.51 13.27
CA ASP A 83 5.14 -7.83 13.47
C ASP A 83 5.48 -6.63 12.54
N SER A 84 4.71 -6.40 11.48
CA SER A 84 4.72 -5.32 10.49
C SER A 84 3.51 -5.59 9.60
N PRO A 85 2.71 -4.63 9.13
CA PRO A 85 2.90 -3.20 8.93
C PRO A 85 2.56 -2.30 10.11
N GLN A 86 3.18 -1.12 10.16
CA GLN A 86 2.87 -0.07 11.14
C GLN A 86 2.25 1.17 10.47
N THR A 87 2.28 1.25 9.14
CA THR A 87 1.79 2.41 8.38
C THR A 87 0.72 2.07 7.34
N LEU A 88 -0.01 3.10 6.90
CA LEU A 88 -0.95 2.98 5.78
C LEU A 88 -0.27 2.60 4.46
N ASP A 89 0.98 3.06 4.21
CA ASP A 89 1.71 2.67 3.00
C ASP A 89 2.14 1.20 3.04
N ASP A 90 2.51 0.68 4.21
CA ASP A 90 2.83 -0.74 4.34
C ASP A 90 1.58 -1.60 4.12
N LEU A 91 0.43 -1.22 4.68
CA LEU A 91 -0.86 -1.88 4.39
C LEU A 91 -1.24 -1.76 2.91
N ARG A 92 -0.93 -0.64 2.26
CA ARG A 92 -1.10 -0.50 0.80
C ARG A 92 -0.22 -1.50 0.05
N ARG A 93 1.04 -1.71 0.44
CA ARG A 93 1.93 -2.69 -0.20
C ARG A 93 1.45 -4.13 0.02
N ASP A 94 1.03 -4.45 1.24
CA ASP A 94 0.71 -5.82 1.64
C ASP A 94 -0.71 -6.24 1.23
N LEU A 95 -1.70 -5.34 1.39
CA LEU A 95 -3.13 -5.62 1.18
C LEU A 95 -3.74 -4.85 0.01
N ARG A 96 -2.96 -3.99 -0.67
CA ARG A 96 -3.40 -3.18 -1.81
C ARG A 96 -4.51 -2.17 -1.50
N ILE A 97 -4.77 -1.85 -0.23
CA ILE A 97 -5.67 -0.75 0.11
C ILE A 97 -5.22 0.53 -0.60
N GLY A 98 -6.17 1.25 -1.18
CA GLY A 98 -5.85 2.46 -1.93
C GLY A 98 -5.23 2.28 -3.31
N MET A 99 -4.91 1.07 -3.76
CA MET A 99 -4.45 0.82 -5.13
C MET A 99 -5.58 0.69 -6.16
N GLY A 100 -6.82 0.58 -5.70
CA GLY A 100 -8.00 0.50 -6.56
C GLY A 100 -8.41 1.83 -7.21
N PRO A 101 -9.42 1.83 -8.09
CA PRO A 101 -9.86 3.03 -8.82
C PRO A 101 -10.28 4.19 -7.91
N CYS A 102 -10.77 3.92 -6.69
CA CYS A 102 -11.08 4.97 -5.73
C CYS A 102 -9.84 5.65 -5.12
N GLN A 103 -8.63 5.14 -5.36
CA GLN A 103 -7.35 5.68 -4.87
C GLN A 103 -7.41 6.05 -3.38
N ALA A 104 -7.91 5.12 -2.56
CA ALA A 104 -8.07 5.26 -1.12
C ALA A 104 -9.16 6.23 -0.62
N GLY A 105 -9.99 6.79 -1.50
CA GLY A 105 -11.04 7.74 -1.14
C GLY A 105 -12.04 7.23 -0.09
N PHE A 106 -12.26 5.91 0.00
CA PHE A 106 -13.17 5.31 0.98
C PHE A 106 -12.46 4.50 2.07
N CYS A 107 -11.42 3.73 1.70
CA CYS A 107 -10.79 2.82 2.65
C CYS A 107 -9.78 3.51 3.57
N ALA A 108 -9.19 4.66 3.20
CA ALA A 108 -8.09 5.26 3.96
C ALA A 108 -8.47 5.57 5.42
N PHE A 109 -9.56 6.30 5.64
CA PHE A 109 -10.00 6.68 6.98
C PHE A 109 -10.55 5.47 7.77
N ARG A 110 -11.24 4.53 7.11
CA ARG A 110 -11.71 3.28 7.73
C ARG A 110 -10.54 2.42 8.20
N THR A 111 -9.47 2.33 7.40
CA THR A 111 -8.25 1.63 7.80
C THR A 111 -7.54 2.36 8.93
N ALA A 112 -7.41 3.69 8.86
CA ALA A 112 -6.80 4.48 9.93
C ALA A 112 -7.51 4.30 11.28
N GLU A 113 -8.84 4.19 11.26
CA GLU A 113 -9.66 3.88 12.43
C GLU A 113 -9.32 2.51 13.03
N ILE A 114 -9.23 1.46 12.21
CA ILE A 114 -8.82 0.12 12.67
C ILE A 114 -7.40 0.14 13.23
N MET A 115 -6.48 0.85 12.57
CA MET A 115 -5.11 1.01 13.05
C MET A 115 -5.08 1.67 14.44
N ALA A 116 -5.90 2.69 14.68
CA ALA A 116 -5.99 3.35 15.98
C ALA A 116 -6.56 2.45 17.09
N GLN A 117 -7.37 1.44 16.74
CA GLN A 117 -7.84 0.44 17.71
C GLN A 117 -6.81 -0.65 18.03
N VAL A 118 -5.94 -0.98 17.08
CA VAL A 118 -5.03 -2.14 17.18
C VAL A 118 -3.62 -1.73 17.62
N LEU A 119 -3.12 -0.61 17.10
CA LEU A 119 -1.77 -0.14 17.37
C LEU A 119 -1.75 0.80 18.59
N PRO A 120 -0.79 0.66 19.51
CA PRO A 120 -0.65 1.57 20.64
C PRO A 120 -0.25 2.99 20.21
N GLN A 121 0.45 3.10 19.08
CA GLN A 121 0.83 4.35 18.43
C GLN A 121 0.60 4.22 16.91
N PRO A 122 -0.63 4.42 16.41
CA PRO A 122 -0.89 4.33 14.97
C PRO A 122 -0.07 5.38 14.23
N SER A 123 0.55 5.02 13.09
CA SER A 123 1.21 6.01 12.24
C SER A 123 0.20 7.07 11.81
N GLN A 124 0.50 8.35 12.05
CA GLN A 124 -0.49 9.42 11.96
C GLN A 124 -0.68 10.01 10.55
N ASP A 125 -0.01 9.52 9.52
CA ASP A 125 0.04 10.26 8.25
C ASP A 125 -1.07 9.88 7.25
N LEU A 126 -2.32 9.89 7.72
CA LEU A 126 -3.50 9.78 6.84
C LEU A 126 -3.53 10.91 5.81
N ALA A 127 -3.03 12.10 6.18
CA ALA A 127 -2.92 13.24 5.30
C ALA A 127 -2.00 12.98 4.11
N ALA A 128 -0.76 12.51 4.33
CA ALA A 128 0.15 12.18 3.25
C ALA A 128 -0.33 10.97 2.44
N PHE A 129 -0.92 9.97 3.09
CA PHE A 129 -1.48 8.82 2.38
C PHE A 129 -2.59 9.24 1.41
N LEU A 130 -3.51 10.10 1.88
CA LEU A 130 -4.51 10.70 1.02
C LEU A 130 -3.83 11.56 -0.05
N HIS A 131 -2.87 12.42 0.27
CA HIS A 131 -2.20 13.31 -0.69
C HIS A 131 -1.67 12.60 -1.97
N GLU A 132 -1.26 11.33 -1.89
CA GLU A 132 -0.92 10.52 -3.08
C GLU A 132 -2.04 10.46 -4.12
N ARG A 133 -3.30 10.37 -3.69
CA ARG A 133 -4.47 10.42 -4.59
C ARG A 133 -4.55 11.74 -5.36
N TRP A 134 -4.21 12.86 -4.75
CA TRP A 134 -4.28 14.19 -5.38
C TRP A 134 -3.17 14.34 -6.41
N LYS A 135 -1.97 13.84 -6.08
CA LYS A 135 -0.88 13.73 -7.05
C LYS A 135 -1.27 12.86 -8.25
N GLY A 136 -1.94 11.73 -8.00
CA GLY A 136 -2.41 10.82 -9.05
C GLY A 136 -3.49 11.42 -9.95
N LEU A 137 -4.37 12.25 -9.41
CA LEU A 137 -5.45 12.90 -10.16
C LEU A 137 -4.99 14.18 -10.90
N ARG A 138 -3.84 14.75 -10.54
CA ARG A 138 -3.32 16.00 -11.13
C ARG A 138 -3.32 16.03 -12.66
N PRO A 139 -2.94 14.98 -13.41
CA PRO A 139 -2.93 15.02 -14.87
C PRO A 139 -4.31 15.22 -15.52
N VAL A 140 -5.39 14.93 -14.79
CA VAL A 140 -6.77 15.07 -15.27
C VAL A 140 -7.53 16.18 -14.54
N ALA A 141 -6.84 17.01 -13.75
CA ALA A 141 -7.43 18.06 -12.93
C ALA A 141 -7.75 19.31 -13.76
N TRP A 142 -8.78 19.22 -14.60
CA TRP A 142 -9.27 20.33 -15.44
C TRP A 142 -10.81 20.30 -15.57
N GLY A 143 -11.41 21.45 -15.85
CA GLY A 143 -12.87 21.63 -15.90
C GLY A 143 -13.55 21.17 -14.61
N ASP A 144 -14.71 20.51 -14.74
CA ASP A 144 -15.49 19.97 -13.63
C ASP A 144 -14.68 19.02 -12.73
N THR A 145 -13.68 18.32 -13.28
CA THR A 145 -12.84 17.42 -12.49
C THR A 145 -12.01 18.19 -11.47
N LEU A 146 -11.48 19.37 -11.85
CA LEU A 146 -10.74 20.23 -10.91
C LEU A 146 -11.64 20.72 -9.77
N GLU A 147 -12.86 21.13 -10.09
CA GLU A 147 -13.84 21.59 -9.11
C GLU A 147 -14.19 20.50 -8.10
N GLN A 148 -14.51 19.29 -8.59
CA GLN A 148 -14.80 18.13 -7.75
C GLN A 148 -13.60 17.71 -6.90
N MET A 149 -12.39 17.77 -7.46
CA MET A 149 -11.15 17.48 -6.74
C MET A 149 -10.91 18.46 -5.60
N GLU A 150 -11.10 19.76 -5.82
CA GLU A 150 -10.91 20.79 -4.81
C GLU A 150 -11.97 20.71 -3.72
N LEU A 151 -13.24 20.47 -4.08
CA LEU A 151 -14.32 20.21 -3.12
C LEU A 151 -13.96 19.02 -2.22
N THR A 152 -13.60 17.89 -2.84
CA THR A 152 -13.22 16.68 -2.11
C THR A 152 -12.01 16.91 -1.21
N ARG A 153 -11.00 17.66 -1.68
CA ARG A 153 -9.81 18.03 -0.88
C ARG A 153 -10.20 18.81 0.38
N ARG A 154 -11.05 19.83 0.23
CA ARG A 154 -11.51 20.68 1.33
C ARG A 154 -12.30 19.89 2.35
N LEU A 155 -13.22 19.04 1.89
CA LEU A 155 -13.99 18.16 2.77
C LEU A 155 -13.07 17.30 3.63
N TYR A 156 -12.03 16.68 3.06
CA TYR A 156 -11.08 15.92 3.87
C TYR A 156 -10.24 16.80 4.81
N ALA A 157 -9.77 17.96 4.34
CA ALA A 157 -8.98 18.86 5.18
C ALA A 157 -9.77 19.35 6.41
N GLU A 158 -11.04 19.69 6.22
CA GLU A 158 -11.93 20.16 7.30
C GLU A 158 -12.36 19.00 8.22
N LEU A 159 -12.82 17.88 7.66
CA LEU A 159 -13.32 16.76 8.46
C LEU A 159 -12.22 16.05 9.25
N LEU A 160 -11.02 15.97 8.70
CA LEU A 160 -9.90 15.23 9.30
C LEU A 160 -8.87 16.14 9.97
N GLY A 161 -9.11 17.47 9.96
CA GLY A 161 -8.24 18.44 10.60
C GLY A 161 -6.85 18.55 9.97
N PHE A 162 -6.71 18.25 8.68
CA PHE A 162 -5.42 18.37 8.01
C PHE A 162 -5.10 19.85 7.82
N SER A 163 -4.05 20.32 8.50
CA SER A 163 -3.38 21.55 8.08
C SER A 163 -2.99 21.41 6.61
N GLN A 164 -3.19 22.47 5.80
CA GLN A 164 -2.92 22.37 4.38
C GLN A 164 -1.49 21.82 4.16
N PRO A 165 -1.31 20.81 3.28
CA PRO A 165 0.04 20.42 2.91
C PRO A 165 0.74 21.67 2.39
N PRO A 166 2.01 21.92 2.77
CA PRO A 166 2.73 23.10 2.31
C PRO A 166 2.64 23.15 0.78
N ASP A 167 2.20 24.29 0.27
CA ASP A 167 2.13 24.57 -1.15
C ASP A 167 3.48 24.19 -1.78
N ARG A 168 3.50 23.08 -2.51
CA ARG A 168 4.53 22.82 -3.53
C ARG A 168 3.95 23.11 -4.91
N PHE A 169 3.28 24.24 -5.00
CA PHE A 169 3.01 24.95 -6.25
C PHE A 169 4.07 26.03 -6.45
N SER A 170 5.33 25.58 -6.56
CA SER A 170 6.47 26.36 -7.05
C SER A 170 7.42 25.38 -7.73
#